data_AF-A0A0R1WCW5-F1
#
_entry.id   AF-A0A0R1WCW5-F1
#
_cell.length_a   1.000
_cell.length_b   1.000
_cell.length_c   1.000
_cell.angle_alpha   90.00
_cell.angle_beta   90.00
_cell.angle_gamma   90.00
#
_symmetry.space_group_name_H-M   'P 1'
#
loop_
_entity.id
_entity.type
_entity.pdbx_description
1 polymer ?
#
loop_
_entity_poly.entity_id
_entity_poly.type
_entity_poly.pdbx_seq_one_letter_code
_entity_poly.pdbx_strand_id
1 'polypeptide(L)'
;MGRSLQLPVAGLPAAALIVGVGNWWDSIHPDAVSAFLQAGGNAILGQLALLFAVGLALGMSKDKDGAAALAGVVAYFVPVSVLSADTVAKLKGIKLTAVDPAFSHITNNVLIGIIAGLIAAA
;
A
#
# COMPACT_ATOMS: atom_id res chain seq x y z
N MET A 1 18.36 4.34 -1.13
CA MET A 1 17.33 5.13 -0.43
C MET A 1 16.68 6.16 -1.36
N GLY A 2 17.26 7.34 -1.60
CA GLY A 2 16.58 8.45 -2.32
C GLY A 2 16.15 8.14 -3.76
N ARG A 3 17.00 7.47 -4.55
CA ARG A 3 16.65 7.06 -5.93
C ARG A 3 15.61 5.91 -5.98
N SER A 4 15.59 5.07 -4.95
CA SER A 4 14.67 3.93 -4.81
C SER A 4 13.25 4.39 -4.48
N LEU A 5 13.12 5.51 -3.75
CA LEU A 5 11.84 6.15 -3.43
C LEU A 5 11.21 6.87 -4.63
N GLN A 6 11.97 7.18 -5.68
CA GLN A 6 11.45 7.88 -6.86
C GLN A 6 10.51 7.01 -7.71
N LEU A 7 10.70 5.69 -7.69
CA LEU A 7 9.89 4.75 -8.48
C LEU A 7 8.41 4.75 -8.05
N PRO A 8 8.06 4.61 -6.75
CA PRO A 8 6.68 4.74 -6.30
C PRO A 8 6.16 6.17 -6.38
N VAL A 9 6.98 7.15 -5.95
CA VAL A 9 6.55 8.56 -5.81
C VAL A 9 6.21 9.20 -7.15
N ALA A 10 6.78 8.74 -8.26
CA ALA A 10 6.44 9.25 -9.59
C ALA A 10 4.98 8.95 -10.02
N GLY A 11 4.40 7.83 -9.55
CA GLY A 11 3.03 7.43 -9.91
C GLY A 11 1.93 8.06 -9.05
N LEU A 12 2.28 8.54 -7.84
CA LEU A 12 1.31 9.08 -6.88
C LEU A 12 0.63 10.38 -7.34
N PRO A 13 1.33 11.35 -7.94
CA PRO A 13 0.71 12.57 -8.46
C PRO A 13 -0.32 12.26 -9.54
N ALA A 14 -0.02 11.32 -10.44
CA ALA A 14 -0.95 10.91 -11.49
C ALA A 14 -2.21 10.25 -10.89
N ALA A 15 -2.06 9.35 -9.92
CA ALA A 15 -3.20 8.74 -9.23
C ALA A 15 -4.06 9.79 -8.47
N ALA A 16 -3.41 10.74 -7.78
CA ALA A 16 -4.10 11.82 -7.08
C ALA A 16 -4.85 12.75 -8.04
N LEU A 17 -4.27 13.05 -9.21
CA LEU A 17 -4.95 13.82 -10.25
C LEU A 17 -6.17 13.10 -10.81
N ILE A 18 -6.09 11.79 -11.03
CA ILE A 18 -7.23 10.98 -11.50
C ILE A 18 -8.39 11.02 -10.49
N VAL A 19 -8.11 10.85 -9.20
CA VAL A 19 -9.13 11.00 -8.15
C VAL A 19 -9.67 12.43 -8.09
N GLY A 20 -8.80 13.44 -8.22
CA GLY A 20 -9.19 14.85 -8.24
C GLY A 20 -10.15 15.19 -9.37
N VAL A 21 -9.85 14.74 -10.60
CA VAL A 21 -10.74 14.89 -11.76
C VAL A 21 -12.03 14.10 -11.57
N GLY A 22 -11.96 12.88 -11.00
CA GLY A 22 -13.14 12.08 -10.66
C GLY A 22 -14.08 12.77 -9.67
N ASN A 23 -13.55 13.46 -8.66
CA ASN A 23 -14.34 14.23 -7.68
C ASN A 23 -14.92 15.51 -8.29
N TRP A 24 -14.16 16.20 -9.15
CA TRP A 24 -14.66 17.37 -9.88
C TRP A 24 -15.79 16.98 -10.82
N TRP A 25 -15.65 15.87 -11.55
CA TRP A 25 -16.70 15.35 -12.42
C TRP A 25 -17.94 14.96 -11.62
N ASP A 26 -17.78 14.29 -10.48
CA ASP A 26 -18.89 13.91 -9.60
C ASP A 26 -19.72 15.11 -9.12
N SER A 27 -19.06 16.25 -8.90
CA SER A 27 -19.69 17.50 -8.47
C SER A 27 -20.58 18.14 -9.54
N ILE A 28 -20.39 17.79 -10.81
CA ILE A 28 -21.12 18.35 -11.96
C ILE A 28 -22.08 17.30 -12.55
N HIS A 29 -21.65 16.04 -12.63
CA HIS A 29 -22.36 14.89 -13.19
C HIS A 29 -22.06 13.62 -12.36
N PRO A 30 -22.91 13.28 -11.37
CA PRO A 30 -22.75 12.05 -10.58
C PRO A 30 -23.22 10.83 -11.40
N ASP A 31 -22.33 10.37 -12.28
CA ASP A 31 -22.56 9.25 -13.19
C ASP A 31 -21.55 8.12 -12.95
N ALA A 32 -21.77 6.95 -13.56
CA ALA A 32 -20.84 5.81 -13.48
C ALA A 32 -19.39 6.17 -13.88
N VAL A 33 -19.20 7.25 -14.65
CA VAL A 33 -17.88 7.75 -15.07
C VAL A 33 -17.10 8.36 -13.89
N SER A 34 -17.73 9.14 -12.98
CA SER A 34 -17.02 9.66 -11.79
C SER A 34 -16.57 8.50 -10.90
N ALA A 35 -17.46 7.54 -10.65
CA ALA A 35 -17.18 6.35 -9.86
C ALA A 35 -16.04 5.53 -10.47
N PHE A 36 -15.99 5.37 -11.80
CA PHE A 36 -14.91 4.67 -12.48
C PHE A 36 -13.55 5.38 -12.33
N LEU A 37 -13.51 6.70 -12.52
CA LEU A 37 -12.28 7.50 -12.35
C LEU A 37 -11.78 7.45 -10.91
N GLN A 38 -12.66 7.66 -9.94
CA GLN A 38 -12.30 7.60 -8.52
C GLN A 38 -11.85 6.20 -8.10
N ALA A 39 -12.52 5.13 -8.56
CA ALA A 39 -12.12 3.76 -8.29
C ALA A 39 -10.73 3.43 -8.85
N GLY A 40 -10.41 3.90 -10.06
CA GLY A 40 -9.10 3.70 -10.67
C GLY A 40 -7.97 4.39 -9.90
N GLY A 41 -8.15 5.64 -9.50
CA GLY A 41 -7.16 6.36 -8.71
C GLY A 41 -7.02 5.80 -7.29
N ASN A 42 -8.13 5.43 -6.65
CA ASN A 42 -8.15 4.78 -5.35
C ASN A 42 -7.56 3.37 -5.37
N ALA A 43 -7.56 2.65 -6.49
CA ALA A 43 -6.87 1.37 -6.60
C ALA A 43 -5.35 1.51 -6.42
N ILE A 44 -4.78 2.65 -6.87
CA ILE A 44 -3.35 2.95 -6.71
C ILE A 44 -3.08 3.49 -5.30
N LEU A 45 -3.87 4.49 -4.86
CA LEU A 45 -3.72 5.11 -3.53
C LEU A 45 -4.09 4.17 -2.38
N GLY A 46 -4.93 3.16 -2.64
CA GLY A 46 -5.33 2.15 -1.68
C GLY A 46 -4.31 1.03 -1.51
N GLN A 47 -3.22 1.05 -2.27
CA GLN A 47 -2.18 0.01 -2.24
C GLN A 47 -0.77 0.61 -2.12
N LEU A 48 -0.68 1.82 -1.55
CA LEU A 48 0.56 2.60 -1.43
C LEU A 48 1.66 1.81 -0.70
N ALA A 49 1.33 1.16 0.40
CA ALA A 49 2.30 0.44 1.21
C ALA A 49 2.98 -0.70 0.42
N LEU A 50 2.25 -1.40 -0.44
CA LEU A 50 2.81 -2.42 -1.33
C LEU A 50 3.68 -1.79 -2.43
N LEU A 51 3.25 -0.67 -3.02
CA LEU A 51 4.05 0.06 -4.02
C LEU A 51 5.39 0.51 -3.45
N PHE A 52 5.40 0.98 -2.19
CA PHE A 52 6.63 1.32 -1.48
C PHE A 52 7.48 0.09 -1.14
N ALA A 53 6.89 -1.02 -0.71
CA ALA A 53 7.61 -2.26 -0.45
C ALA A 53 8.35 -2.77 -1.69
N VAL A 54 7.66 -2.83 -2.83
CA VAL A 54 8.24 -3.27 -4.12
C VAL A 54 9.27 -2.27 -4.63
N GLY A 55 8.95 -0.98 -4.65
CA GLY A 55 9.83 0.05 -5.18
C GLY A 55 11.13 0.18 -4.40
N LEU A 56 11.08 0.00 -3.07
CA LEU A 56 12.28 -0.01 -2.24
C LEU A 56 13.08 -1.29 -2.39
N ALA A 57 12.42 -2.46 -2.38
CA ALA A 57 13.09 -3.74 -2.56
C ALA A 57 13.86 -3.80 -3.89
N LEU A 58 13.19 -3.41 -4.98
CA LEU A 58 13.81 -3.34 -6.31
C LEU A 58 14.87 -2.23 -6.39
N GLY A 59 14.54 -1.04 -5.87
CA GLY A 59 15.38 0.13 -6.00
C GLY A 59 16.64 0.10 -5.13
N MET A 60 16.73 -0.80 -4.14
CA MET A 60 17.90 -0.99 -3.29
C MET A 60 18.65 -2.30 -3.55
N SER A 61 18.06 -3.22 -4.28
CA SER A 61 18.76 -4.41 -4.77
C SER A 61 19.96 -4.03 -5.63
N LYS A 62 21.10 -4.69 -5.38
CA LYS A 62 22.39 -4.42 -6.03
C LYS A 62 22.33 -4.67 -7.54
N ASP A 63 21.60 -5.71 -7.94
CA ASP A 63 21.44 -6.14 -9.33
C ASP A 63 20.10 -5.71 -9.94
N LYS A 64 19.24 -5.02 -9.16
CA LYS A 64 17.86 -4.68 -9.54
C LYS A 64 17.06 -5.88 -10.04
N ASP A 65 17.31 -7.03 -9.42
CA ASP A 65 16.73 -8.28 -9.85
C ASP A 65 15.26 -8.39 -9.41
N GLY A 66 14.42 -8.99 -10.25
CA GLY A 66 12.98 -9.13 -9.99
C GLY A 66 12.68 -9.99 -8.76
N ALA A 67 13.62 -10.84 -8.36
CA ALA A 67 13.54 -11.63 -7.13
C ALA A 67 13.46 -10.76 -5.86
N ALA A 68 14.18 -9.63 -5.80
CA ALA A 68 14.10 -8.72 -4.66
C ALA A 68 12.73 -8.04 -4.57
N ALA A 69 12.13 -7.68 -5.72
CA ALA A 69 10.78 -7.15 -5.76
C ALA A 69 9.75 -8.15 -5.20
N LEU A 70 9.84 -9.42 -5.58
CA LEU A 70 8.98 -10.49 -5.06
C LEU A 70 9.19 -10.71 -3.55
N ALA A 71 10.45 -10.71 -3.09
CA ALA A 71 10.76 -10.78 -1.66
C ALA A 71 10.14 -9.61 -0.87
N GLY A 72 10.13 -8.39 -1.44
CA GLY A 72 9.50 -7.22 -0.85
C GLY A 72 7.98 -7.36 -0.71
N VAL A 73 7.32 -7.96 -1.70
CA VAL A 73 5.88 -8.27 -1.63
C VAL A 73 5.60 -9.26 -0.50
N VAL A 74 6.36 -10.35 -0.40
CA VAL A 74 6.19 -11.36 0.65
C VAL A 74 6.47 -10.76 2.03
N ALA A 75 7.56 -10.00 2.17
CA ALA A 75 7.93 -9.32 3.40
C ALA A 75 6.88 -8.31 3.87
N TYR A 76 6.08 -7.75 2.95
CA TYR A 76 4.95 -6.87 3.27
C TYR A 76 3.70 -7.67 3.67
N PHE A 77 3.33 -8.71 2.92
CA PHE A 77 2.12 -9.49 3.17
C PHE A 77 2.15 -10.27 4.49
N VAL A 78 3.31 -10.78 4.92
CA VAL A 78 3.45 -11.54 6.16
C VAL A 78 3.02 -10.72 7.39
N PRO A 79 3.60 -9.53 7.70
CA PRO A 79 3.17 -8.72 8.83
C PRO A 79 1.73 -8.22 8.67
N VAL A 80 1.28 -7.86 7.47
CA VAL A 80 -0.12 -7.43 7.24
C VAL A 80 -1.12 -8.54 7.57
N SER A 81 -0.81 -9.79 7.22
CA SER A 81 -1.71 -10.93 7.47
C SER A 81 -1.66 -11.40 8.92
N VAL A 82 -0.48 -11.36 9.56
CA VAL A 82 -0.28 -11.79 10.95
C VAL A 82 -0.81 -10.76 11.94
N LEU A 83 -0.64 -9.47 11.66
CA LEU A 83 -1.10 -8.37 12.51
C LEU A 83 -2.54 -7.92 12.17
N SER A 84 -3.22 -8.60 11.25
CA SER A 84 -4.63 -8.31 10.97
C SER A 84 -5.46 -8.50 12.24
N ALA A 85 -6.50 -7.66 12.40
CA ALA A 85 -7.36 -7.68 13.58
C ALA A 85 -7.97 -9.07 13.85
N ASP A 86 -8.27 -9.84 12.79
CA ASP A 86 -8.78 -11.21 12.88
C ASP A 86 -7.75 -12.20 13.45
N THR A 87 -6.49 -12.10 13.01
CA THR A 87 -5.40 -12.96 13.50
C THR A 87 -5.03 -12.59 14.94
N VAL A 88 -4.99 -11.30 15.27
CA VAL A 88 -4.70 -10.82 16.63
C VAL A 88 -5.83 -11.18 17.60
N ALA A 89 -7.10 -11.11 17.18
CA ALA A 89 -8.24 -11.54 17.98
C ALA A 89 -8.17 -13.05 18.29
N LYS A 90 -7.81 -13.88 17.30
CA LYS A 90 -7.62 -15.33 17.47
C LYS A 90 -6.43 -15.67 18.36
N LEU A 91 -5.30 -14.97 18.20
CA LEU A 91 -4.08 -15.22 18.99
C LEU A 91 -4.20 -14.76 20.45
N LYS A 92 -4.90 -13.66 20.71
CA LYS A 92 -5.08 -13.14 22.08
C LYS A 92 -6.34 -13.65 22.78
N GLY A 93 -7.20 -14.42 22.10
CA GLY A 93 -8.43 -14.97 22.67
C GLY A 93 -9.48 -13.92 23.08
N ILE A 94 -9.46 -12.74 22.44
CA ILE A 94 -10.31 -11.58 22.78
C ILE A 94 -11.34 -11.35 21.68
N LYS A 95 -12.52 -10.82 22.02
CA LYS A 95 -13.55 -10.39 21.04
C LYS A 95 -12.99 -9.30 20.11
N LEU A 96 -13.34 -9.36 18.83
CA LEU A 96 -12.95 -8.42 17.76
C LEU A 96 -13.11 -6.93 18.14
N THR A 97 -14.06 -6.62 19.02
CA THR A 97 -14.36 -5.26 19.49
C THR A 97 -13.39 -4.71 20.56
N ALA A 98 -12.51 -5.53 21.11
CA ALA A 98 -11.50 -5.14 22.10
C ALA A 98 -10.08 -5.11 21.52
N VAL A 99 -9.94 -5.37 20.21
CA VAL A 99 -8.67 -5.20 19.50
C VAL A 99 -8.46 -3.70 19.29
N ASP A 100 -7.26 -3.23 19.60
CA ASP A 100 -6.89 -1.82 19.45
C ASP A 100 -7.18 -1.33 18.01
N PRO A 101 -7.87 -0.20 17.81
CA PRO A 101 -8.16 0.36 16.49
C PRO A 101 -6.93 0.52 15.61
N ALA A 102 -5.73 0.63 16.21
CA ALA A 102 -4.46 0.68 15.49
C ALA A 102 -4.23 -0.53 14.58
N PHE A 103 -4.71 -1.72 14.92
CA PHE A 103 -4.55 -2.91 14.08
C PHE A 103 -5.44 -2.86 12.82
N SER A 104 -6.47 -2.01 12.79
CA SER A 104 -7.28 -1.78 11.58
C SER A 104 -6.55 -0.94 10.53
N HIS A 105 -5.50 -0.19 10.90
CA HIS A 105 -4.76 0.69 10.00
C HIS A 105 -3.47 0.06 9.44
N ILE A 106 -3.22 -1.21 9.74
CA ILE A 106 -1.99 -1.91 9.32
C ILE A 106 -1.96 -2.17 7.81
N THR A 107 -3.11 -2.48 7.20
CA THR A 107 -3.24 -2.90 5.79
C THR A 107 -2.85 -1.81 4.78
N ASN A 108 -2.69 -0.55 5.20
CA ASN A 108 -2.29 0.54 4.31
C ASN A 108 -1.19 1.43 4.87
N ASN A 109 -0.48 0.96 5.90
CA ASN A 109 0.58 1.75 6.51
C ASN A 109 1.85 1.70 5.65
N VAL A 110 2.14 2.83 4.98
CA VAL A 110 3.32 3.00 4.12
C VAL A 110 4.63 2.68 4.86
N LEU A 111 4.71 2.96 6.17
CA LEU A 111 5.89 2.68 6.98
C LEU A 111 6.19 1.17 7.06
N ILE A 112 5.16 0.32 7.14
CA ILE A 112 5.31 -1.14 7.14
C ILE A 112 5.83 -1.59 5.76
N GLY A 113 5.31 -0.99 4.69
CA GLY A 113 5.82 -1.19 3.33
C GLY A 113 7.30 -0.81 3.19
N ILE A 114 7.71 0.33 3.76
CA ILE A 114 9.10 0.78 3.72
C ILE A 114 10.02 -0.19 4.47
N ILE A 115 9.65 -0.60 5.68
CA ILE A 115 10.44 -1.54 6.48
C ILE A 115 10.55 -2.90 5.77
N ALA A 116 9.43 -3.43 5.26
CA ALA A 116 9.40 -4.68 4.50
C ALA A 116 10.30 -4.61 3.26
N GLY A 117 10.24 -3.51 2.50
CA GLY A 117 11.06 -3.29 1.32
C GLY A 117 12.56 -3.18 1.65
N LEU A 118 12.92 -2.58 2.79
CA LEU A 118 14.31 -2.50 3.26
C LEU A 118 14.86 -3.86 3.68
N ILE A 119 14.06 -4.65 4.40
CA ILE A 119 14.45 -6.00 4.83
C ILE A 119 14.63 -6.92 3.62
N ALA A 120 13.76 -6.80 2.61
CA ALA A 120 13.85 -7.61 1.40
C ALA A 120 14.98 -7.18 0.44
N ALA A 121 15.49 -5.96 0.57
CA ALA A 121 16.61 -5.46 -0.22
C ALA A 121 18.00 -5.81 0.35
N ALA A 122 18.06 -6.13 1.65
CA ALA A 122 19.29 -6.48 2.36
C ALA A 122 19.71 -7.92 2.05
#